data_AF-R1EML9-F1
#
_entry.id   AF-R1EML9-F1
#
_cell.length_a   1.000
_cell.length_b   1.000
_cell.length_c   1.000
_cell.angle_alpha   90.00
_cell.angle_beta   90.00
_cell.angle_gamma   90.00
#
_symmetry.space_group_name_H-M   'P 1'
#
loop_
_entity.id
_entity.type
_entity.pdbx_description
1 polymer ?
#
loop_
_entity_poly.entity_id
_entity_poly.type
_entity_poly.pdbx_seq_one_letter_code
_entity_poly.pdbx_strand_id
1 'polypeptide(L)'
;MPPPGPREGSPSFFTTTPDYLFNASLTVVGNFKALSLQRGWVVNSPAWRRNWLACFGRAYTEDQNPFAGDGGLNFFATFPDYHADRTASVLENFKRLSCQRRWGVDSKLWRRQWRACFGRAYTEHDNPFDDSDSDSDDESYESDESDESYDSNSEDTIVRSDFAASSPSSGGQPTNTRDDRRPSLAEDFARFFGHEGDKLENWQRLCRIVGLNVGTSITQCRKTLGARDVMINLVNLVGYMRGDAELIEFGSRAEFVRYTRVKRNMFSRDAAKDNGFLRALLREL
;
A
#
# COMPACT_ATOMS: atom_id res chain seq x y z
N MET A 1 -42.31 17.07 30.54
CA MET A 1 -41.24 16.39 29.78
C MET A 1 -41.59 16.48 28.32
N PRO A 2 -40.73 17.06 27.46
CA PRO A 2 -40.93 16.93 26.02
C PRO A 2 -40.89 15.44 25.64
N PRO A 3 -41.70 15.00 24.66
CA PRO A 3 -41.64 13.62 24.19
C PRO A 3 -40.22 13.31 23.68
N PRO A 4 -39.68 12.11 23.95
CA PRO A 4 -38.36 11.73 23.45
C PRO A 4 -38.34 11.89 21.93
N GLY A 5 -37.29 12.52 21.43
CA GLY A 5 -37.14 12.79 20.00
C GLY A 5 -37.14 11.48 19.19
N PRO A 6 -37.35 11.54 17.87
CA PRO A 6 -37.52 10.36 16.98
C PRO A 6 -36.31 9.40 16.90
N ARG A 7 -35.26 9.60 17.73
CA ARG A 7 -34.04 8.79 17.78
C ARG A 7 -33.79 8.08 19.11
N GLU A 8 -34.59 8.31 20.14
CA GLU A 8 -34.33 7.81 21.49
C GLU A 8 -35.16 6.53 21.77
N GLY A 9 -34.47 5.40 21.97
CA GLY A 9 -35.13 4.14 22.36
C GLY A 9 -35.68 4.18 23.79
N SER A 10 -36.24 3.08 24.28
CA SER A 10 -36.88 3.04 25.59
C SER A 10 -35.93 2.58 26.71
N PRO A 11 -35.71 3.36 27.78
CA PRO A 11 -35.01 2.91 28.98
C PRO A 11 -35.67 1.71 29.67
N SER A 12 -36.98 1.50 29.48
CA SER A 12 -37.70 0.34 30.05
C SER A 12 -37.27 -1.00 29.43
N PHE A 13 -36.59 -1.00 28.28
CA PHE A 13 -36.00 -2.22 27.73
C PHE A 13 -34.96 -2.83 28.68
N PHE A 14 -34.22 -2.01 29.42
CA PHE A 14 -33.16 -2.49 30.32
C PHE A 14 -33.68 -2.98 31.67
N THR A 15 -34.93 -2.70 32.03
CA THR A 15 -35.53 -3.20 33.28
C THR A 15 -35.91 -4.68 33.19
N THR A 16 -36.02 -5.23 31.98
CA THR A 16 -36.29 -6.65 31.75
C THR A 16 -35.01 -7.49 31.69
N THR A 17 -33.83 -6.87 31.80
CA THR A 17 -32.52 -7.52 31.86
C THR A 17 -31.95 -7.44 33.28
N PRO A 18 -32.19 -8.44 34.15
CA PRO A 18 -31.88 -8.36 35.59
C PRO A 18 -30.38 -8.32 35.91
N ASP A 19 -29.54 -8.74 34.97
CA ASP A 19 -28.08 -8.78 35.04
C ASP A 19 -27.39 -7.58 34.39
N TYR A 20 -28.16 -6.58 33.94
CA TYR A 20 -27.64 -5.36 33.34
C TYR A 20 -28.21 -4.13 34.05
N LEU A 21 -27.31 -3.31 34.59
CA LEU A 21 -27.67 -2.06 35.26
C LEU A 21 -27.65 -0.92 34.25
N PHE A 22 -28.80 -0.25 34.07
CA PHE A 22 -28.89 0.93 33.22
C PHE A 22 -28.02 2.07 33.77
N ASN A 23 -27.09 2.55 32.95
CA ASN A 23 -26.26 3.70 33.28
C ASN A 23 -26.93 4.99 32.78
N ALA A 24 -27.47 5.78 33.71
CA ALA A 24 -28.13 7.04 33.40
C ALA A 24 -27.19 8.11 32.80
N SER A 25 -25.87 7.93 32.93
CA SER A 25 -24.87 8.82 32.31
C SER A 25 -24.63 8.53 30.82
N LEU A 26 -25.14 7.39 30.33
CA LEU A 26 -25.05 6.99 28.92
C LEU A 26 -26.39 7.20 28.22
N THR A 27 -26.34 7.45 26.91
CA THR A 27 -27.55 7.43 26.08
C THR A 27 -28.15 6.02 26.06
N VAL A 28 -29.41 5.88 25.64
CA VAL A 28 -30.05 4.57 25.41
C VAL A 28 -29.24 3.72 24.42
N VAL A 29 -28.69 4.35 23.38
CA VAL A 29 -27.80 3.72 22.41
C VAL A 29 -26.50 3.24 23.06
N GLY A 30 -25.89 4.05 23.93
CA GLY A 30 -24.69 3.68 24.70
C GLY A 30 -24.94 2.51 25.66
N ASN A 31 -26.11 2.49 26.31
CA ASN A 31 -26.52 1.36 27.15
C ASN A 31 -26.77 0.09 26.33
N PHE A 32 -27.46 0.22 25.19
CA PHE A 32 -27.70 -0.91 24.29
C PHE A 32 -26.38 -1.51 23.79
N LYS A 33 -25.42 -0.65 23.46
CA LYS A 33 -24.05 -1.03 23.09
C LYS A 33 -23.37 -1.82 24.20
N ALA A 34 -23.36 -1.32 25.44
CA ALA A 34 -22.74 -2.02 26.57
C ALA A 34 -23.39 -3.38 26.83
N LEU A 35 -24.72 -3.45 26.84
CA LEU A 35 -25.46 -4.71 26.99
C LEU A 35 -25.14 -5.69 25.85
N SER A 36 -25.09 -5.21 24.61
CA SER A 36 -24.79 -6.07 23.46
C SER A 36 -23.39 -6.69 23.54
N LEU A 37 -22.41 -5.96 24.09
CA LEU A 37 -21.07 -6.46 24.33
C LEU A 37 -21.05 -7.49 25.48
N GLN A 38 -21.76 -7.22 26.58
CA GLN A 38 -21.90 -8.16 27.70
C GLN A 38 -22.54 -9.48 27.25
N ARG A 39 -23.50 -9.42 26.34
CA ARG A 39 -24.22 -10.60 25.82
C ARG A 39 -23.61 -11.22 24.56
N GLY A 40 -22.54 -10.65 24.02
CA GLY A 40 -21.87 -11.15 22.81
C GLY A 40 -22.73 -11.07 21.54
N TRP A 41 -23.61 -10.08 21.43
CA TRP A 41 -24.43 -9.90 20.24
C TRP A 41 -23.63 -9.30 19.09
N VAL A 42 -23.45 -10.09 18.03
CA VAL A 42 -22.84 -9.60 16.79
C VAL A 42 -23.79 -8.61 16.11
N VAL A 43 -23.27 -7.45 15.67
CA VAL A 43 -24.04 -6.42 14.97
C VAL A 43 -24.74 -7.03 13.77
N ASN A 44 -26.01 -6.69 13.58
CA ASN A 44 -26.86 -7.24 12.54
C ASN A 44 -27.04 -8.78 12.61
N SER A 45 -26.74 -9.45 13.72
CA SER A 45 -27.18 -10.83 13.95
C SER A 45 -28.69 -10.90 14.19
N PRO A 46 -29.33 -12.09 14.08
CA PRO A 46 -30.75 -12.23 14.44
C PRO A 46 -31.06 -11.81 15.88
N ALA A 47 -30.17 -12.11 16.83
CA ALA A 47 -30.31 -11.69 18.22
C ALA A 47 -30.19 -10.18 18.37
N TRP A 48 -29.22 -9.56 17.69
CA TRP A 48 -29.07 -8.11 17.64
C TRP A 48 -30.33 -7.42 17.11
N ARG A 49 -30.81 -7.82 15.92
CA ARG A 49 -31.97 -7.19 15.29
C ARG A 49 -33.24 -7.31 16.14
N ARG A 50 -33.46 -8.46 16.77
CA ARG A 50 -34.61 -8.68 17.66
C ARG A 50 -34.56 -7.73 18.87
N ASN A 51 -33.42 -7.65 19.54
CA ASN A 51 -33.27 -6.79 20.71
C ASN A 51 -33.24 -5.30 20.33
N TRP A 52 -32.70 -4.96 19.16
CA TRP A 52 -32.76 -3.61 18.61
C TRP A 52 -34.21 -3.18 18.38
N LEU A 53 -35.01 -4.03 17.73
CA LEU A 53 -36.43 -3.78 17.52
C LEU A 53 -37.16 -3.63 18.86
N ALA A 54 -36.84 -4.45 19.85
CA ALA A 54 -37.44 -4.35 21.19
C ALA A 54 -37.02 -3.06 21.94
N CYS A 55 -35.79 -2.60 21.78
CA CYS A 55 -35.27 -1.41 22.48
C CYS A 55 -35.68 -0.09 21.80
N PHE A 56 -35.65 -0.05 20.47
CA PHE A 56 -35.85 1.17 19.68
C PHE A 56 -37.20 1.22 18.94
N GLY A 57 -37.99 0.14 18.98
CA GLY A 57 -39.31 0.08 18.33
C GLY A 57 -39.26 0.08 16.80
N ARG A 58 -38.08 -0.08 16.20
CA ARG A 58 -37.87 -0.04 14.75
C ARG A 58 -36.86 -1.07 14.26
N ALA A 59 -36.95 -1.44 12.98
CA ALA A 59 -35.95 -2.29 12.36
C ALA A 59 -34.57 -1.61 12.37
N TYR A 60 -33.53 -2.42 12.56
CA TYR A 60 -32.15 -1.97 12.46
C TYR A 60 -31.80 -1.62 11.02
N THR A 61 -31.09 -0.51 10.83
CA THR A 61 -30.53 -0.03 9.56
C THR A 61 -29.05 0.28 9.77
N GLU A 62 -28.23 0.14 8.72
CA GLU A 62 -26.77 0.16 8.83
C GLU A 62 -26.20 1.53 9.24
N ASP A 63 -26.90 2.61 8.88
CA ASP A 63 -26.62 4.00 9.30
C ASP A 63 -26.84 4.23 10.80
N GLN A 64 -27.57 3.33 11.48
CA GLN A 64 -27.85 3.40 12.92
C GLN A 64 -26.90 2.55 13.75
N ASN A 65 -25.84 2.00 13.15
CA ASN A 65 -24.87 1.21 13.86
C ASN A 65 -24.25 2.03 15.02
N PRO A 66 -24.47 1.64 16.29
CA PRO A 66 -23.91 2.37 17.44
C PRO A 66 -22.39 2.18 17.59
N PHE A 67 -21.81 1.34 16.73
CA PHE A 67 -20.38 1.17 16.53
C PHE A 67 -19.89 1.85 15.23
N ALA A 68 -20.74 2.55 14.47
CA ALA A 68 -20.27 3.42 13.38
C ALA A 68 -19.51 4.59 14.01
N GLY A 69 -18.20 4.40 14.20
CA GLY A 69 -17.30 5.24 15.00
C GLY A 69 -16.28 4.40 15.79
N ASP A 70 -16.69 3.22 16.26
CA ASP A 70 -15.88 2.23 17.00
C ASP A 70 -15.66 0.92 16.19
N GLY A 71 -15.77 1.01 14.86
CA GLY A 71 -16.15 -0.06 13.91
C GLY A 71 -15.42 -1.41 13.97
N GLY A 72 -14.34 -1.55 14.72
CA GLY A 72 -13.57 -2.79 14.79
C GLY A 72 -14.04 -3.82 15.79
N LEU A 73 -14.53 -3.39 16.97
CA LEU A 73 -14.56 -4.29 18.12
C LEU A 73 -15.50 -5.49 17.94
N ASN A 74 -16.63 -5.31 17.25
CA ASN A 74 -17.52 -6.43 16.95
C ASN A 74 -17.08 -7.25 15.72
N PHE A 75 -16.37 -6.62 14.77
CA PHE A 75 -15.73 -7.35 13.69
C PHE A 75 -14.75 -8.39 14.24
N PHE A 76 -13.95 -8.03 15.26
CA PHE A 76 -13.01 -8.94 15.90
C PHE A 76 -13.68 -10.11 16.63
N ALA A 77 -14.91 -9.96 17.13
CA ALA A 77 -15.66 -11.03 17.78
C ALA A 77 -16.05 -12.18 16.83
N THR A 78 -15.97 -11.97 15.50
CA THR A 78 -16.16 -13.03 14.51
C THR A 78 -14.97 -13.99 14.39
N PHE A 79 -13.86 -13.69 15.08
CA PHE A 79 -12.63 -14.47 15.09
C PHE A 79 -12.40 -15.02 16.51
N PRO A 80 -12.83 -16.27 16.82
CA PRO A 80 -12.81 -16.81 18.18
C PRO A 80 -11.39 -17.03 18.75
N ASP A 81 -10.39 -17.10 17.88
CA ASP A 81 -8.95 -17.22 18.17
C ASP A 81 -8.24 -15.86 18.25
N TYR A 82 -8.96 -14.75 18.13
CA TYR A 82 -8.41 -13.41 18.18
C TYR A 82 -9.02 -12.60 19.32
N HIS A 83 -8.16 -12.09 20.20
CA HIS A 83 -8.56 -11.23 21.30
C HIS A 83 -8.19 -9.79 20.95
N ALA A 84 -9.19 -8.98 20.64
CA ALA A 84 -8.98 -7.55 20.41
C ALA A 84 -8.49 -6.85 21.68
N ASP A 85 -7.41 -6.10 21.53
CA ASP A 85 -6.88 -5.22 22.56
C ASP A 85 -7.76 -3.98 22.66
N ARG A 86 -8.45 -3.84 23.80
CA ARG A 86 -9.39 -2.75 24.04
C ARG A 86 -8.71 -1.39 24.22
N THR A 87 -7.40 -1.38 24.42
CA THR A 87 -6.60 -0.16 24.57
C THR A 87 -6.00 0.32 23.25
N ALA A 88 -5.93 -0.57 22.25
CA ALA A 88 -5.44 -0.26 20.92
C ALA A 88 -6.58 0.23 20.00
N SER A 89 -6.22 1.02 18.99
CA SER A 89 -7.18 1.49 18.00
C SER A 89 -7.78 0.33 17.20
N VAL A 90 -8.93 0.56 16.55
CA VAL A 90 -9.54 -0.40 15.61
C VAL A 90 -8.56 -0.78 14.49
N LEU A 91 -7.80 0.20 14.00
CA LEU A 91 -6.81 0.00 12.95
C LEU A 91 -5.67 -0.90 13.40
N GLU A 92 -5.14 -0.69 14.60
CA GLU A 92 -4.10 -1.55 15.17
C GLU A 92 -4.59 -2.97 15.45
N ASN A 93 -5.82 -3.11 15.92
CA ASN A 93 -6.42 -4.43 16.06
C ASN A 93 -6.60 -5.13 14.70
N PHE A 94 -6.99 -4.37 13.66
CA PHE A 94 -7.09 -4.92 12.31
C PHE A 94 -5.72 -5.33 11.76
N LYS A 95 -4.67 -4.51 11.98
CA LYS A 95 -3.27 -4.85 11.67
C LYS A 95 -2.87 -6.17 12.34
N ARG A 96 -3.09 -6.31 13.65
CA ARG A 96 -2.75 -7.52 14.42
C ARG A 96 -3.48 -8.76 13.90
N LEU A 97 -4.80 -8.68 13.74
CA LEU A 97 -5.60 -9.80 13.21
C LEU A 97 -5.18 -10.19 11.79
N SER A 98 -4.95 -9.21 10.93
CA SER A 98 -4.55 -9.45 9.54
C SER A 98 -3.18 -10.13 9.44
N CYS A 99 -2.24 -9.79 10.34
CA CYS A 99 -0.95 -10.47 10.46
C CYS A 99 -1.12 -11.92 10.96
N GLN A 100 -1.91 -12.14 12.02
CA GLN A 100 -2.19 -13.47 12.56
C GLN A 100 -2.81 -14.40 11.52
N ARG A 101 -3.78 -13.89 10.75
CA ARG A 101 -4.48 -14.65 9.70
C ARG A 101 -3.75 -14.62 8.35
N ARG A 102 -2.61 -13.94 8.26
CA ARG A 102 -1.77 -13.82 7.05
C ARG A 102 -2.53 -13.28 5.83
N TRP A 103 -3.36 -12.27 6.05
CA TRP A 103 -4.02 -11.58 4.93
C TRP A 103 -3.00 -10.69 4.24
N GLY A 104 -2.73 -10.94 2.96
CA GLY A 104 -1.89 -10.06 2.16
C GLY A 104 -2.55 -8.69 2.03
N VAL A 105 -1.81 -7.60 2.26
CA VAL A 105 -2.29 -6.22 2.09
C VAL A 105 -2.83 -6.05 0.66
N ASP A 106 -3.96 -5.35 0.53
CA ASP A 106 -4.71 -5.17 -0.72
C ASP A 106 -5.19 -6.45 -1.45
N SER A 107 -5.00 -7.63 -0.85
CA SER A 107 -5.59 -8.87 -1.37
C SER A 107 -7.12 -8.78 -1.38
N LYS A 108 -7.78 -9.60 -2.20
CA LYS A 108 -9.26 -9.67 -2.23
C LYS A 108 -9.85 -9.98 -0.84
N LEU A 109 -9.19 -10.86 -0.09
CA LEU A 109 -9.60 -11.21 1.27
C LEU A 109 -9.40 -10.02 2.21
N TRP A 110 -8.23 -9.36 2.16
CA TRP A 110 -7.96 -8.15 2.92
C TRP A 110 -9.02 -7.08 2.70
N ARG A 111 -9.29 -6.71 1.44
CA ARG A 111 -10.28 -5.68 1.10
C ARG A 111 -11.70 -6.04 1.55
N ARG A 112 -12.06 -7.32 1.50
CA ARG A 112 -13.35 -7.80 2.02
C ARG A 112 -13.43 -7.61 3.52
N GLN A 113 -12.39 -8.00 4.24
CA GLN A 113 -12.34 -7.88 5.69
C GLN A 113 -12.22 -6.43 6.15
N TRP A 114 -11.49 -5.61 5.40
CA TRP A 114 -11.43 -4.17 5.59
C TRP A 114 -12.81 -3.54 5.51
N ARG A 115 -13.58 -3.85 4.45
CA ARG A 115 -14.95 -3.36 4.32
C ARG A 115 -15.85 -3.85 5.46
N ALA A 116 -15.66 -5.09 5.92
CA ALA A 116 -16.40 -5.62 7.07
C ALA A 116 -16.02 -4.95 8.40
N CYS A 117 -14.77 -4.53 8.57
CA CYS A 117 -14.25 -3.90 9.79
C CYS A 117 -14.53 -2.39 9.83
N PHE A 118 -14.36 -1.68 8.72
CA PHE A 118 -14.43 -0.22 8.66
C PHE A 118 -15.69 0.31 7.97
N GLY A 119 -16.52 -0.56 7.39
CA GLY A 119 -17.74 -0.16 6.67
C GLY A 119 -17.47 0.61 5.36
N ARG A 120 -16.21 0.74 4.94
CA ARG A 120 -15.80 1.49 3.73
C ARG A 120 -14.87 0.68 2.83
N ALA A 121 -14.74 1.10 1.57
CA ALA A 121 -13.73 0.54 0.68
C ALA A 121 -12.31 0.87 1.20
N TYR A 122 -11.37 -0.03 0.95
CA TYR A 122 -9.95 0.21 1.22
C TYR A 122 -9.34 1.08 0.11
N THR A 123 -8.54 2.07 0.48
CA THR A 123 -7.72 2.88 -0.43
C THR A 123 -6.24 2.78 -0.06
N GLU A 124 -5.34 3.21 -0.94
CA GLU A 124 -3.89 3.21 -0.66
C GLU A 124 -3.54 4.08 0.56
N HIS A 125 -4.23 5.21 0.74
CA HIS A 125 -4.08 6.09 1.92
C HIS A 125 -4.56 5.46 3.23
N ASP A 126 -5.40 4.43 3.15
CA ASP A 126 -5.82 3.65 4.31
C ASP A 126 -4.79 2.56 4.69
N ASN A 127 -3.69 2.41 3.95
CA ASN A 127 -2.69 1.39 4.20
C ASN A 127 -2.08 1.57 5.59
N PRO A 128 -2.38 0.68 6.54
CA PRO A 128 -1.94 0.90 7.90
C PRO A 128 -0.44 0.63 8.07
N PHE A 129 0.24 0.06 7.07
CA PHE A 129 1.69 -0.19 7.12
C PHE A 129 2.50 0.82 6.30
N ASP A 130 1.85 1.90 5.84
CA ASP A 130 2.54 3.03 5.26
C ASP A 130 2.87 4.02 6.38
N ASP A 131 4.12 4.03 6.83
CA ASP A 131 4.63 4.96 7.85
C ASP A 131 4.99 6.32 7.21
N SER A 132 4.26 6.73 6.17
CA SER A 132 4.38 8.05 5.55
C SER A 132 3.64 9.06 6.43
N ASP A 133 4.19 9.30 7.63
CA ASP A 133 3.75 10.43 8.44
C ASP A 133 3.96 11.72 7.65
N SER A 134 2.86 12.45 7.58
CA SER A 134 2.65 13.69 6.87
C SER A 134 3.43 14.83 7.53
N ASP A 135 4.63 15.10 7.05
CA ASP A 135 5.18 16.46 7.06
C ASP A 135 4.41 17.28 6.00
N SER A 136 3.21 17.72 6.37
CA SER A 136 2.50 18.76 5.62
C SER A 136 2.92 20.10 6.21
N ASP A 137 4.06 20.60 5.73
CA ASP A 137 4.36 22.03 5.81
C ASP A 137 3.48 22.77 4.79
N ASP A 138 2.70 23.66 5.38
CA ASP A 138 1.87 24.69 4.79
C ASP A 138 2.72 25.66 3.95
N GLU A 139 2.50 25.70 2.63
CA GLU A 139 2.95 26.81 1.79
C GLU A 139 1.83 27.14 0.79
N SER A 140 0.99 28.08 1.21
CA SER A 140 0.05 28.80 0.37
C SER A 140 0.81 29.61 -0.69
N TYR A 141 0.72 29.20 -1.96
CA TYR A 141 1.16 30.04 -3.08
C TYR A 141 -0.06 30.55 -3.84
N GLU A 142 -0.46 31.78 -3.50
CA GLU A 142 -1.24 32.64 -4.37
C GLU A 142 -0.37 32.99 -5.59
N SER A 143 -0.91 32.83 -6.80
CA SER A 143 -0.51 33.67 -7.91
C SER A 143 -1.66 33.85 -8.86
N ASP A 144 -2.15 35.07 -8.76
CA ASP A 144 -2.99 35.80 -9.67
C ASP A 144 -2.37 35.94 -11.07
N GLU A 145 -3.29 36.20 -12.00
CA GLU A 145 -3.16 36.99 -13.21
C GLU A 145 -2.59 36.42 -14.53
N SER A 146 -3.53 36.40 -15.49
CA SER A 146 -3.52 37.04 -16.81
C SER A 146 -2.66 36.46 -17.94
N ASP A 147 -3.37 35.81 -18.87
CA ASP A 147 -3.58 36.25 -20.25
C ASP A 147 -2.50 37.19 -20.85
N GLU A 148 -1.82 36.74 -21.92
CA GLU A 148 -1.85 37.47 -23.19
C GLU A 148 -1.25 36.64 -24.33
N SER A 149 -2.02 36.57 -25.41
CA SER A 149 -1.69 36.10 -26.75
C SER A 149 -0.84 37.13 -27.51
N TYR A 150 0.15 36.70 -28.31
CA TYR A 150 0.27 37.16 -29.70
C TYR A 150 1.18 36.27 -30.55
N ASP A 151 0.87 36.30 -31.84
CA ASP A 151 1.15 35.38 -32.92
C ASP A 151 2.41 35.76 -33.73
N SER A 152 2.91 34.74 -34.43
CA SER A 152 3.78 34.68 -35.61
C SER A 152 4.18 35.98 -36.34
N ASN A 153 5.39 36.06 -36.89
CA ASN A 153 5.76 35.46 -38.19
C ASN A 153 7.08 36.03 -38.77
N SER A 154 7.69 35.22 -39.65
CA SER A 154 8.41 35.61 -40.89
C SER A 154 9.87 36.11 -40.83
N GLU A 155 10.75 35.19 -41.26
CA GLU A 155 11.70 35.26 -42.41
C GLU A 155 12.39 36.61 -42.73
N ASP A 156 13.73 36.62 -42.96
CA ASP A 156 14.29 36.40 -44.30
C ASP A 156 15.85 36.47 -44.39
N THR A 157 16.40 35.52 -45.16
CA THR A 157 17.55 35.53 -46.12
C THR A 157 18.99 36.07 -45.85
N ILE A 158 19.98 35.16 -46.01
CA ILE A 158 21.18 35.12 -46.94
C ILE A 158 22.25 36.27 -46.85
N VAL A 159 23.60 36.11 -46.75
CA VAL A 159 24.63 35.42 -47.59
C VAL A 159 26.05 35.40 -46.93
N ARG A 160 26.84 34.35 -47.23
CA ARG A 160 28.30 34.25 -47.58
C ARG A 160 29.48 34.75 -46.69
N SER A 161 30.32 33.75 -46.34
CA SER A 161 31.79 33.57 -46.52
C SER A 161 32.88 34.31 -45.69
N ASP A 162 33.74 33.46 -45.11
CA ASP A 162 35.21 33.53 -44.91
C ASP A 162 35.83 33.80 -43.51
N PHE A 163 36.37 32.71 -42.95
CA PHE A 163 37.76 32.49 -42.48
C PHE A 163 38.46 33.57 -41.62
N ALA A 164 38.66 33.29 -40.32
CA ALA A 164 39.98 33.15 -39.67
C ALA A 164 39.88 33.20 -38.12
N ALA A 165 40.73 32.37 -37.51
CA ALA A 165 40.98 32.17 -36.09
C ALA A 165 41.12 33.44 -35.24
N SER A 166 40.51 33.42 -34.04
CA SER A 166 41.17 33.68 -32.74
C SER A 166 40.14 33.58 -31.60
N SER A 167 40.36 32.70 -30.63
CA SER A 167 39.80 32.85 -29.28
C SER A 167 40.57 33.98 -28.54
N PRO A 168 39.94 34.75 -27.63
CA PRO A 168 39.67 34.28 -26.28
C PRO A 168 38.31 34.72 -25.67
N SER A 169 37.92 33.94 -24.65
CA SER A 169 36.80 34.05 -23.70
C SER A 169 36.08 35.39 -23.52
N SER A 170 34.74 35.37 -23.62
CA SER A 170 33.82 35.81 -22.55
C SER A 170 32.34 35.59 -22.91
N GLY A 171 31.63 34.82 -22.07
CA GLY A 171 30.23 35.11 -21.71
C GLY A 171 29.10 34.76 -22.70
N GLY A 172 29.00 33.49 -23.12
CA GLY A 172 27.72 32.92 -23.57
C GLY A 172 27.40 31.70 -22.72
N GLN A 173 26.30 31.72 -21.95
CA GLN A 173 25.78 30.55 -21.24
C GLN A 173 25.30 29.52 -22.27
N PRO A 174 25.94 28.35 -22.41
CA PRO A 174 25.27 27.21 -22.99
C PRO A 174 24.37 26.63 -21.90
N THR A 175 23.07 26.51 -22.16
CA THR A 175 22.16 25.70 -21.35
C THR A 175 22.55 24.23 -21.51
N ASN A 176 23.61 23.85 -20.81
CA ASN A 176 24.04 22.49 -20.58
C ASN A 176 23.20 21.97 -19.41
N THR A 177 21.97 21.55 -19.69
CA THR A 177 21.43 20.40 -18.98
C THR A 177 21.59 19.22 -19.93
N ARG A 178 22.85 18.77 -20.06
CA ARG A 178 23.10 17.34 -20.26
C ARG A 178 22.48 16.68 -19.04
N ASP A 179 21.20 16.33 -19.19
CA ASP A 179 20.47 15.50 -18.25
C ASP A 179 21.32 14.23 -18.12
N ASP A 180 21.99 14.12 -16.98
CA ASP A 180 22.84 13.02 -16.56
C ASP A 180 21.94 11.81 -16.29
N ARG A 181 21.17 11.41 -17.31
CA ARG A 181 20.18 10.33 -17.27
C ARG A 181 20.93 9.02 -17.12
N ARG A 182 21.24 8.69 -15.87
CA ARG A 182 21.56 7.32 -15.48
C ARG A 182 20.46 6.43 -16.06
N PRO A 183 20.79 5.45 -16.93
CA PRO A 183 19.80 4.58 -17.52
C PRO A 183 18.96 3.92 -16.42
N SER A 184 17.69 3.69 -16.72
CA SER A 184 16.78 3.08 -15.76
C SER A 184 17.28 1.68 -15.39
N LEU A 185 16.93 1.18 -14.19
CA LEU A 185 17.33 -0.16 -13.75
C LEU A 185 16.89 -1.25 -14.75
N ALA A 186 15.79 -1.02 -15.48
CA ALA A 186 15.30 -1.91 -16.52
C ALA A 186 16.16 -1.88 -17.79
N GLU A 187 16.61 -0.71 -18.22
CA GLU A 187 17.53 -0.55 -19.36
C GLU A 187 18.88 -1.22 -19.07
N ASP A 188 19.40 -1.07 -17.85
CA ASP A 188 20.64 -1.75 -17.50
C ASP A 188 20.48 -3.25 -17.44
N PHE A 189 19.39 -3.73 -16.86
CA PHE A 189 19.11 -5.16 -16.88
C PHE A 189 19.01 -5.69 -18.32
N ALA A 190 18.32 -4.97 -19.20
CA ALA A 190 18.21 -5.31 -20.61
C ALA A 190 19.56 -5.25 -21.36
N ARG A 191 20.43 -4.30 -21.02
CA ARG A 191 21.80 -4.22 -21.56
C ARG A 191 22.63 -5.44 -21.20
N PHE A 192 22.46 -5.97 -19.99
CA PHE A 192 23.26 -7.11 -19.51
C PHE A 192 22.71 -8.49 -19.92
N PHE A 193 21.39 -8.65 -19.96
CA PHE A 193 20.73 -9.95 -20.17
C PHE A 193 19.80 -10.00 -21.39
N GLY A 194 19.63 -8.89 -22.10
CA GLY A 194 18.69 -8.75 -23.21
C GLY A 194 17.23 -8.57 -22.76
N HIS A 195 16.34 -8.40 -23.75
CA HIS A 195 14.89 -8.33 -23.53
C HIS A 195 14.21 -9.71 -23.60
N GLU A 196 14.83 -10.67 -24.29
CA GLU A 196 14.25 -11.98 -24.60
C GLU A 196 14.71 -13.03 -23.59
N GLY A 197 13.77 -13.53 -22.77
CA GLY A 197 13.95 -14.55 -21.74
C GLY A 197 14.34 -15.95 -22.25
N ASP A 198 14.70 -16.09 -23.52
CA ASP A 198 14.74 -17.37 -24.23
C ASP A 198 16.16 -17.86 -24.52
N LYS A 199 17.20 -17.08 -24.19
CA LYS A 199 18.60 -17.48 -24.33
C LYS A 199 19.09 -18.16 -23.05
N LEU A 200 19.36 -19.46 -23.13
CA LEU A 200 19.90 -20.25 -22.02
C LEU A 200 21.16 -19.64 -21.40
N GLU A 201 22.07 -19.14 -22.24
CA GLU A 201 23.35 -18.56 -21.82
C GLU A 201 23.18 -17.41 -20.81
N ASN A 202 22.13 -16.60 -20.98
CA ASN A 202 21.84 -15.46 -20.10
C ASN A 202 21.33 -15.94 -18.73
N TRP A 203 20.50 -16.97 -18.68
CA TRP A 203 20.07 -17.61 -17.43
C TRP A 203 21.24 -18.27 -16.69
N GLN A 204 22.12 -18.95 -17.44
CA GLN A 204 23.32 -19.56 -16.88
C GLN A 204 24.27 -18.50 -16.33
N ARG A 205 24.46 -17.39 -17.04
CA ARG A 205 25.26 -16.25 -16.58
C ARG A 205 24.71 -15.67 -15.29
N LEU A 206 23.39 -15.48 -15.20
CA LEU A 206 22.74 -15.01 -13.98
C LEU A 206 22.98 -15.98 -12.81
N CYS A 207 22.81 -17.29 -13.03
CA CYS A 207 23.09 -18.30 -12.00
C CYS A 207 24.54 -18.21 -11.48
N ARG A 208 25.53 -18.01 -12.37
CA ARG A 208 26.94 -17.83 -11.96
C ARG A 208 27.16 -16.56 -11.13
N ILE A 209 26.52 -15.45 -11.53
CA ILE A 209 26.62 -14.17 -10.81
C ILE A 209 26.12 -14.31 -9.37
N VAL A 210 25.01 -15.02 -9.17
CA VAL A 210 24.41 -15.21 -7.85
C VAL A 210 24.92 -16.45 -7.10
N GLY A 211 25.98 -17.10 -7.60
CA GLY A 211 26.61 -18.25 -6.92
C GLY A 211 25.77 -19.54 -6.91
N LEU A 212 24.83 -19.71 -7.84
CA LEU A 212 23.95 -20.87 -7.91
C LEU A 212 24.41 -21.91 -8.95
N ASN A 213 23.96 -23.15 -8.76
CA ASN A 213 24.21 -24.24 -9.70
C ASN A 213 23.64 -23.92 -11.09
N VAL A 214 24.50 -24.02 -12.11
CA VAL A 214 24.14 -23.71 -13.49
C VAL A 214 23.39 -24.88 -14.12
N GLY A 215 22.14 -24.66 -14.50
CA GLY A 215 21.33 -25.66 -15.21
C GLY A 215 21.73 -25.82 -16.68
N THR A 216 21.44 -26.99 -17.26
CA THR A 216 21.62 -27.26 -18.70
C THR A 216 20.42 -26.82 -19.54
N SER A 217 19.34 -26.32 -18.90
CA SER A 217 18.16 -25.78 -19.59
C SER A 217 17.58 -24.55 -18.87
N ILE A 218 16.78 -23.76 -19.59
CA ILE A 218 16.14 -22.54 -19.08
C ILE A 218 15.24 -22.87 -17.90
N THR A 219 14.47 -23.94 -18.02
CA THR A 219 13.58 -24.43 -16.95
C THR A 219 14.35 -24.77 -15.68
N GLN A 220 15.52 -25.41 -15.80
CA GLN A 220 16.36 -25.70 -14.63
C GLN A 220 16.92 -24.44 -13.99
N CYS A 221 17.40 -23.48 -14.78
CA CYS A 221 17.90 -22.20 -14.27
C CYS A 221 16.79 -21.42 -13.57
N ARG A 222 15.59 -21.33 -14.18
CA ARG A 222 14.41 -20.68 -13.59
C ARG A 222 13.98 -21.33 -12.28
N LYS A 223 14.01 -22.67 -12.20
CA LYS A 223 13.67 -23.39 -10.97
C LYS A 223 14.66 -23.08 -9.85
N THR A 224 15.94 -22.99 -10.18
CA THR A 224 17.02 -22.70 -9.23
C THR A 224 16.94 -21.26 -8.73
N LEU A 225 16.85 -20.28 -9.64
CA LEU A 225 16.69 -18.86 -9.30
C LEU A 225 15.36 -18.55 -8.59
N GLY A 226 14.32 -19.32 -8.92
CA GLY A 226 12.97 -19.20 -8.37
C GLY A 226 12.75 -19.95 -7.05
N ALA A 227 13.75 -20.68 -6.54
CA ALA A 227 13.63 -21.44 -5.29
C ALA A 227 13.35 -20.51 -4.09
N ARG A 228 12.64 -21.00 -3.07
CA ARG A 228 12.11 -20.14 -1.97
C ARG A 228 13.20 -19.59 -1.05
N ASP A 229 14.30 -20.30 -0.98
CA ASP A 229 15.54 -19.99 -0.27
C ASP A 229 16.44 -19.03 -1.05
N VAL A 230 16.24 -18.89 -2.37
CA VAL A 230 16.97 -17.95 -3.21
C VAL A 230 16.26 -16.60 -3.22
N MET A 231 16.86 -15.64 -2.52
CA MET A 231 16.34 -14.29 -2.33
C MET A 231 17.30 -13.31 -3.00
N ILE A 232 16.90 -12.77 -4.15
CA ILE A 232 17.73 -11.85 -4.93
C ILE A 232 16.97 -10.54 -5.09
N ASN A 233 17.57 -9.43 -4.65
CA ASN A 233 16.98 -8.11 -4.87
C ASN A 233 17.45 -7.56 -6.21
N LEU A 234 16.50 -7.25 -7.10
CA LEU A 234 16.80 -6.81 -8.46
C LEU A 234 17.57 -5.48 -8.53
N VAL A 235 17.30 -4.56 -7.61
CA VAL A 235 18.02 -3.28 -7.55
C VAL A 235 19.47 -3.48 -7.13
N ASN A 236 19.70 -4.29 -6.09
CA ASN A 236 21.06 -4.63 -5.65
C ASN A 236 21.81 -5.41 -6.72
N LEU A 237 21.16 -6.36 -7.40
CA LEU A 237 21.76 -7.11 -8.52
C LEU A 237 22.24 -6.16 -9.63
N VAL A 238 21.40 -5.22 -10.06
CA VAL A 238 21.79 -4.23 -11.08
C VAL A 238 22.93 -3.34 -10.58
N GLY A 239 22.88 -2.89 -9.31
CA GLY A 239 23.96 -2.12 -8.68
C GLY A 239 25.29 -2.88 -8.66
N TYR A 240 25.27 -4.17 -8.33
CA TYR A 240 26.44 -5.05 -8.39
C TYR A 240 27.02 -5.16 -9.81
N MET A 241 26.15 -5.29 -10.82
CA MET A 241 26.59 -5.38 -12.21
C MET A 241 27.17 -4.08 -12.77
N ARG A 242 26.75 -2.93 -12.23
CA ARG A 242 27.35 -1.62 -12.51
C ARG A 242 28.69 -1.43 -11.81
N GLY A 243 29.00 -2.23 -10.79
CA GLY A 243 30.14 -2.03 -9.90
C GLY A 243 29.88 -0.99 -8.79
N ASP A 244 28.62 -0.59 -8.60
CA ASP A 244 28.22 0.42 -7.62
C ASP A 244 28.05 -0.16 -6.21
N ALA A 245 27.90 -1.48 -6.09
CA ALA A 245 27.61 -2.17 -4.84
C ALA A 245 28.15 -3.60 -4.82
N GLU A 246 28.27 -4.19 -3.64
CA GLU A 246 28.47 -5.63 -3.48
C GLU A 246 27.13 -6.38 -3.59
N LEU A 247 27.19 -7.63 -4.08
CA LEU A 247 26.01 -8.48 -4.14
C LEU A 247 25.63 -8.94 -2.74
N ILE A 248 24.40 -8.66 -2.32
CA ILE A 248 23.91 -9.01 -0.98
C ILE A 248 23.31 -10.41 -1.02
N GLU A 249 23.87 -11.29 -0.20
CA GLU A 249 23.28 -12.59 0.13
C GLU A 249 22.38 -12.44 1.35
N PHE A 250 21.10 -12.75 1.20
CA PHE A 250 20.14 -12.66 2.30
C PHE A 250 20.07 -13.97 3.06
N GLY A 251 20.32 -13.94 4.37
CA GLY A 251 20.24 -15.14 5.22
C GLY A 251 18.80 -15.56 5.55
N SER A 252 17.81 -14.68 5.31
CA SER A 252 16.41 -14.97 5.59
C SER A 252 15.43 -14.12 4.76
N ARG A 253 14.18 -14.60 4.64
CA ARG A 253 13.09 -13.85 3.98
C ARG A 253 12.81 -12.53 4.67
N ALA A 254 12.90 -12.49 6.00
CA ALA A 254 12.70 -11.25 6.75
C ALA A 254 13.74 -10.19 6.39
N GLU A 255 15.00 -10.59 6.24
CA GLU A 255 16.09 -9.71 5.84
C GLU A 255 15.91 -9.18 4.41
N PHE A 256 15.58 -10.08 3.48
CA PHE A 256 15.25 -9.73 2.09
C PHE A 256 14.10 -8.72 2.00
N VAL A 257 13.02 -8.94 2.77
CA VAL A 257 11.85 -8.05 2.81
C VAL A 257 12.22 -6.70 3.40
N ARG A 258 12.95 -6.68 4.54
CA ARG A 258 13.41 -5.44 5.18
C ARG A 258 14.28 -4.61 4.23
N TYR A 259 15.21 -5.25 3.54
CA TYR A 259 16.06 -4.57 2.55
C TYR A 259 15.27 -4.03 1.36
N THR A 260 14.34 -4.83 0.82
CA THR A 260 13.61 -4.48 -0.40
C THR A 260 12.52 -3.43 -0.17
N ARG A 261 11.94 -3.36 1.05
CA ARG A 261 10.89 -2.37 1.39
C ARG A 261 11.38 -0.92 1.43
N VAL A 262 12.68 -0.68 1.48
CA VAL A 262 13.23 0.67 1.30
C VAL A 262 12.92 1.11 -0.14
N LYS A 263 12.21 2.24 -0.35
CA LYS A 263 11.72 2.69 -1.66
C LYS A 263 12.79 2.67 -2.77
N ARG A 264 14.05 2.99 -2.44
CA ARG A 264 15.19 2.96 -3.37
C ARG A 264 15.62 1.55 -3.82
N ASN A 265 15.24 0.51 -3.08
CA ASN A 265 15.60 -0.90 -3.31
C ASN A 265 14.43 -1.70 -3.90
N MET A 266 13.31 -1.04 -4.19
CA MET A 266 12.13 -1.67 -4.79
C MET A 266 12.18 -1.48 -6.31
N PHE A 267 12.12 -2.60 -7.02
CA PHE A 267 12.08 -2.56 -8.48
C PHE A 267 10.64 -2.37 -8.96
N SER A 268 10.43 -1.50 -9.96
CA SER A 268 9.08 -1.27 -10.52
C SER A 268 8.52 -2.55 -11.12
N ARG A 269 7.38 -3.01 -10.59
CA ARG A 269 6.68 -4.20 -11.07
C ARG A 269 6.28 -4.08 -12.54
N ASP A 270 5.90 -2.90 -13.00
CA ASP A 270 5.50 -2.71 -14.39
C ASP A 270 6.71 -2.78 -15.32
N ALA A 271 7.83 -2.14 -14.94
CA ALA A 271 9.09 -2.26 -15.67
C ALA A 271 9.62 -3.71 -15.72
N ALA A 272 9.30 -4.53 -14.72
CA ALA A 272 9.68 -5.94 -14.69
C ALA A 272 8.76 -6.86 -15.50
N LYS A 273 7.52 -6.46 -15.80
CA LYS A 273 6.62 -7.26 -16.66
C LYS A 273 7.05 -7.22 -18.12
N ASP A 274 7.68 -6.12 -18.53
CA ASP A 274 8.14 -5.90 -19.90
C ASP A 274 9.43 -6.67 -20.23
N ASN A 275 10.03 -7.34 -19.24
CA ASN A 275 11.20 -8.21 -19.43
C ASN A 275 10.96 -9.61 -18.84
N GLY A 276 11.05 -10.63 -19.70
CA GLY A 276 10.79 -12.03 -19.32
C GLY A 276 11.70 -12.57 -18.19
N PHE A 277 12.92 -12.04 -18.05
CA PHE A 277 13.81 -12.36 -16.94
C PHE A 277 13.34 -11.75 -15.63
N LEU A 278 13.07 -10.43 -15.63
CA LEU A 278 12.69 -9.69 -14.44
C LEU A 278 11.41 -10.25 -13.83
N ARG A 279 10.42 -10.60 -14.67
CA ARG A 279 9.19 -11.25 -14.22
C ARG A 279 9.44 -12.56 -13.47
N ALA A 280 10.42 -13.36 -13.87
CA ALA A 280 10.69 -14.65 -13.22
C ALA A 280 11.43 -14.49 -11.88
N LEU A 281 12.15 -13.39 -11.70
CA LEU A 281 12.94 -13.09 -10.50
C LEU A 281 12.17 -12.23 -9.51
N LEU A 282 11.10 -11.56 -9.94
CA LEU A 282 10.22 -10.80 -9.08
C LEU A 282 9.66 -11.69 -7.95
N ARG A 283 9.78 -11.18 -6.73
CA ARG A 283 9.20 -11.79 -5.54
C ARG A 283 8.12 -10.90 -4.98
N GLU A 284 7.01 -11.53 -4.57
CA GLU A 284 6.01 -10.88 -3.75
C GLU A 284 6.51 -10.81 -2.30
N LEU A 285 6.56 -9.60 -1.75
CA LEU A 285 7.09 -9.28 -0.42
C LEU A 285 6.05 -9.48 0.68
#